data_AF-A0A967X895-F1
#
_entry.id   AF-A0A967X895-F1
#
_cell.length_a   1.000
_cell.length_b   1.000
_cell.length_c   1.000
_cell.angle_alpha   90.00
_cell.angle_beta   90.00
_cell.angle_gamma   90.00
#
_symmetry.space_group_name_H-M   'P 1'
#
loop_
_entity.id
_entity.type
_entity.pdbx_description
1 polymer ?
#
loop_
_entity_poly.entity_id
_entity_poly.type
_entity_poly.pdbx_seq_one_letter_code
_entity_poly.pdbx_strand_id
1 'polypeptide(L)'
;MTKRGLAVTVGGVLLVWTGVALFAAMQAWLAAEIRGLQLDSRSFLLQQISPVAVWALATPFIIWSARRFPVLGAHAIRNAGLHFAAGTAFIFASNIVIRIPGKLLAPR
;
A
#
# COMPACT_ATOMS: atom_id res chain seq x y z
N MET A 1 -9.08 23.06 -7.68
CA MET A 1 -9.36 21.67 -8.13
C MET A 1 -10.88 21.52 -8.22
N THR A 2 -11.44 21.19 -9.39
CA THR A 2 -12.90 21.07 -9.54
C THR A 2 -13.40 19.77 -8.90
N LYS A 3 -14.66 19.74 -8.42
CA LYS A 3 -15.27 18.54 -7.78
C LYS A 3 -15.15 17.28 -8.67
N ARG A 4 -15.23 17.44 -9.99
CA ARG A 4 -15.03 16.37 -10.99
C ARG A 4 -13.59 15.83 -11.01
N GLY A 5 -12.57 16.69 -10.91
CA GLY A 5 -11.17 16.25 -10.92
C GLY A 5 -10.78 15.43 -9.68
N LEU A 6 -11.36 15.77 -8.51
CA LEU A 6 -11.20 14.98 -7.29
C LEU A 6 -11.85 13.60 -7.43
N ALA A 7 -13.09 13.53 -7.93
CA ALA A 7 -13.82 12.27 -8.10
C ALA A 7 -13.12 11.29 -9.06
N VAL A 8 -12.58 11.78 -10.18
CA VAL A 8 -11.82 10.95 -11.13
C VAL A 8 -10.52 10.42 -10.52
N THR A 9 -9.84 11.25 -9.73
CA THR A 9 -8.58 10.85 -9.06
C THR A 9 -8.85 9.79 -7.99
N VAL A 10 -9.86 10.01 -7.14
CA VAL A 10 -10.25 9.05 -6.10
C VAL A 10 -10.75 7.75 -6.73
N GLY A 11 -11.61 7.83 -7.74
CA GLY A 11 -12.11 6.66 -8.47
C GLY A 11 -10.98 5.85 -9.12
N GLY A 12 -10.01 6.53 -9.74
CA GLY A 12 -8.84 5.87 -10.34
C GLY A 12 -7.97 5.18 -9.30
N VAL A 13 -7.69 5.83 -8.17
CA VAL A 13 -6.94 5.23 -7.05
C VAL A 13 -7.67 3.98 -6.54
N LEU A 14 -8.97 4.07 -6.29
CA LEU A 14 -9.76 2.93 -5.82
C LEU A 14 -9.75 1.78 -6.82
N LEU A 15 -9.94 2.06 -8.11
CA LEU A 15 -9.97 1.03 -9.15
C LEU A 15 -8.64 0.29 -9.25
N VAL A 16 -7.53 1.03 -9.31
CA VAL A 16 -6.18 0.44 -9.40
C VAL A 16 -5.89 -0.41 -8.16
N TRP A 17 -6.13 0.13 -6.96
CA TRP A 17 -5.86 -0.60 -5.73
C TRP A 17 -6.79 -1.78 -5.50
N THR A 18 -8.03 -1.74 -6.00
CA THR A 18 -8.92 -2.90 -6.02
C THR A 18 -8.34 -4.02 -6.89
N GLY A 19 -7.84 -3.71 -8.08
CA GLY A 19 -7.16 -4.68 -8.93
C GLY A 19 -5.93 -5.30 -8.26
N VAL A 20 -5.11 -4.48 -7.61
CA VAL A 20 -3.93 -4.94 -6.84
C VAL A 20 -4.35 -5.86 -5.68
N ALA A 21 -5.40 -5.51 -4.94
CA ALA A 21 -5.94 -6.36 -3.88
C ALA A 21 -6.38 -7.73 -4.39
N LEU A 22 -7.15 -7.76 -5.48
CA LEU A 22 -7.65 -9.01 -6.05
C LEU A 22 -6.50 -9.90 -6.52
N PHE A 23 -5.49 -9.30 -7.16
CA PHE A 23 -4.31 -10.04 -7.59
C PHE A 23 -3.49 -10.60 -6.42
N ALA A 24 -3.24 -9.80 -5.38
CA ALA A 24 -2.53 -10.24 -4.18
C ALA A 24 -3.30 -11.36 -3.45
N ALA A 25 -4.62 -11.23 -3.33
CA ALA A 25 -5.48 -12.26 -2.75
C ALA A 25 -5.44 -13.56 -3.57
N MET A 26 -5.49 -13.47 -4.90
CA MET A 26 -5.33 -14.64 -5.77
C MET A 26 -3.98 -15.34 -5.55
N GLN A 27 -2.88 -14.59 -5.50
CA GLN A 27 -1.55 -15.15 -5.24
C GLN A 27 -1.46 -15.84 -3.86
N ALA A 28 -2.04 -15.21 -2.83
CA ALA A 28 -2.05 -15.77 -1.48
C ALA A 28 -2.92 -17.03 -1.38
N TRP A 29 -4.06 -17.06 -2.08
CA TRP A 29 -4.92 -18.24 -2.16
C TRP A 29 -4.22 -19.41 -2.87
N LEU A 30 -3.63 -19.16 -4.05
CA LEU A 30 -2.86 -20.18 -4.77
C LEU A 30 -1.70 -20.73 -3.92
N ALA A 31 -0.99 -19.86 -3.20
CA ALA A 31 0.10 -20.27 -2.33
C ALA A 31 -0.37 -21.14 -1.14
N ALA A 32 -1.57 -20.89 -0.61
CA ALA A 32 -2.17 -21.70 0.45
C ALA A 32 -2.61 -23.07 -0.06
N GLU A 33 -3.24 -23.11 -1.24
CA GLU A 33 -3.69 -24.35 -1.90
C GLU A 33 -2.50 -25.27 -2.19
N ILE A 34 -1.42 -24.73 -2.78
CA ILE A 34 -0.18 -25.49 -3.06
C ILE A 34 0.44 -26.05 -1.79
N ARG A 35 0.27 -25.38 -0.64
CA ARG A 35 0.83 -25.80 0.66
C ARG A 35 -0.13 -26.64 1.48
N GLY A 36 -1.34 -26.92 0.99
CA GLY A 36 -2.38 -27.64 1.73
C GLY A 36 -2.82 -26.92 3.02
N LEU A 37 -2.70 -25.60 3.09
CA LEU A 37 -3.03 -24.81 4.28
C LEU A 37 -4.52 -24.45 4.29
N GLN A 38 -5.16 -24.60 5.45
CA GLN A 38 -6.50 -24.08 5.67
C GLN A 38 -6.44 -22.58 5.96
N LEU A 39 -7.19 -21.79 5.20
CA LEU A 39 -7.27 -20.34 5.38
C LEU A 39 -8.47 -19.98 6.26
N ASP A 40 -8.21 -19.36 7.40
CA ASP A 40 -9.26 -18.61 8.09
C ASP A 40 -9.62 -17.38 7.24
N SER A 41 -10.86 -17.34 6.73
CA SER A 41 -11.30 -16.31 5.79
C SER A 41 -11.19 -14.90 6.36
N ARG A 42 -11.40 -14.72 7.67
CA ARG A 42 -11.35 -13.39 8.30
C ARG A 42 -9.92 -12.87 8.39
N SER A 43 -8.99 -13.66 8.93
CA SER A 43 -7.59 -13.27 9.02
C SER A 43 -6.95 -13.13 7.63
N PHE A 44 -7.32 -14.00 6.69
CA PHE A 44 -6.89 -13.91 5.29
C PHE A 44 -7.30 -12.58 4.66
N LEU A 45 -8.59 -12.20 4.75
CA LEU A 45 -9.07 -10.93 4.19
C LEU A 45 -8.39 -9.73 4.83
N LEU A 46 -8.20 -9.72 6.15
CA LEU A 46 -7.50 -8.63 6.84
C LEU A 46 -6.05 -8.50 6.40
N GLN A 47 -5.35 -9.63 6.18
CA GLN A 47 -3.97 -9.63 5.69
C GLN A 47 -3.85 -9.11 4.26
N GLN A 48 -4.87 -9.30 3.42
CA GLN A 48 -4.85 -8.81 2.02
C GLN A 48 -5.35 -7.37 1.89
N ILE A 49 -6.36 -6.96 2.66
CA ILE A 49 -6.98 -5.63 2.56
C ILE A 49 -6.12 -4.57 3.26
N SER A 50 -5.52 -4.88 4.42
CA SER A 50 -4.79 -3.87 5.20
C SER A 50 -3.60 -3.25 4.46
N PRO A 51 -2.73 -3.99 3.74
CA PRO A 51 -1.66 -3.37 2.96
C PRO A 51 -2.20 -2.48 1.84
N VAL A 52 -3.23 -2.96 1.15
CA VAL A 52 -3.83 -2.24 0.01
C VAL A 52 -4.46 -0.94 0.47
N ALA A 53 -5.18 -0.95 1.59
CA ALA A 53 -5.77 0.25 2.17
C ALA A 53 -4.69 1.28 2.56
N VAL A 54 -3.61 0.84 3.22
CA VAL A 54 -2.50 1.73 3.61
C VAL A 54 -1.86 2.39 2.38
N TRP A 55 -1.59 1.62 1.33
CA TRP A 55 -1.00 2.17 0.11
C TRP A 55 -1.95 3.05 -0.71
N ALA A 56 -3.24 2.70 -0.77
CA ALA A 56 -4.26 3.54 -1.39
C ALA A 56 -4.34 4.92 -0.73
N LEU A 57 -4.30 4.96 0.60
CA LEU A 57 -4.28 6.21 1.37
C LEU A 57 -2.97 7.00 1.20
N ALA A 58 -1.83 6.31 1.03
CA ALA A 58 -0.53 6.95 0.82
C ALA A 58 -0.38 7.56 -0.58
N THR A 59 -1.02 6.97 -1.60
CA THR A 59 -0.92 7.36 -3.01
C THR A 59 -1.09 8.88 -3.26
N PRO A 60 -2.14 9.57 -2.77
CA PRO A 60 -2.28 11.01 -2.99
C PRO A 60 -1.11 11.81 -2.41
N PHE A 61 -0.57 11.41 -1.26
CA PHE A 61 0.59 12.07 -0.66
C PHE A 61 1.88 11.83 -1.46
N ILE A 62 2.06 10.63 -2.02
CA ILE A 62 3.18 10.30 -2.91
C ILE A 62 3.10 11.13 -4.20
N ILE A 63 1.93 11.25 -4.81
CA ILE A 63 1.74 12.06 -6.02
C ILE A 63 1.99 13.55 -5.70
N TRP A 64 1.49 14.03 -4.56
CA TRP A 64 1.72 15.40 -4.12
C TRP A 64 3.20 15.67 -3.86
N SER A 65 3.91 14.75 -3.17
CA SER A 65 5.33 14.92 -2.86
C SER A 65 6.18 14.89 -4.12
N ALA A 66 5.87 14.03 -5.09
CA ALA A 66 6.56 13.94 -6.37
C ALA A 66 6.44 15.26 -7.17
N ARG A 67 5.28 15.92 -7.11
CA ARG A 67 5.07 17.24 -7.74
C ARG A 67 5.79 18.36 -6.99
N ARG A 68 5.82 18.31 -5.65
CA ARG A 68 6.41 19.36 -4.80
C ARG A 68 7.94 19.31 -4.74
N PHE A 69 8.50 18.10 -4.80
CA PHE A 69 9.93 17.80 -4.68
C PHE A 69 10.38 16.96 -5.88
N PRO A 70 10.49 17.56 -7.07
CA PRO A 70 10.89 16.82 -8.27
C PRO A 70 12.32 16.30 -8.15
N VAL A 71 12.54 15.06 -8.59
CA VAL A 71 13.87 14.40 -8.62
C VAL A 71 14.65 14.71 -9.91
N LEU A 72 14.20 15.72 -10.65
CA LEU A 72 14.85 16.25 -11.85
C LEU A 72 15.18 17.73 -11.61
N GLY A 73 16.38 18.18 -12.01
CA GLY A 73 16.81 19.58 -11.92
C GLY A 73 17.78 19.91 -10.78
N ALA A 74 17.93 21.20 -10.46
CA ALA A 74 19.00 21.74 -9.62
C ALA A 74 19.03 21.22 -8.17
N HIS A 75 17.92 20.66 -7.67
CA HIS A 75 17.82 20.09 -6.31
C HIS A 75 17.53 18.58 -6.32
N ALA A 76 17.82 17.89 -7.43
CA ALA A 76 17.49 16.48 -7.62
C ALA A 76 18.04 15.58 -6.51
N ILE A 77 19.32 15.73 -6.13
CA ILE A 77 19.96 14.91 -5.09
C ILE A 77 19.28 15.09 -3.73
N ARG A 78 19.03 16.35 -3.34
CA ARG A 78 18.34 16.65 -2.07
C ARG A 78 16.93 16.08 -2.07
N ASN A 79 16.17 16.27 -3.15
CA ASN A 79 14.81 15.77 -3.26
C ASN A 79 14.77 14.23 -3.29
N ALA A 80 15.72 13.59 -3.97
CA ALA A 80 15.88 12.14 -3.96
C ALA A 80 16.17 11.63 -2.54
N GLY A 81 17.04 12.31 -1.79
CA GLY A 81 17.29 12.00 -0.38
C GLY A 81 16.03 12.11 0.49
N LEU A 82 15.21 13.15 0.28
CA LEU A 82 13.92 13.31 0.98
C LEU A 82 12.93 12.19 0.64
N HIS A 83 12.80 11.83 -0.64
CA HIS A 83 11.94 10.72 -1.07
C HIS A 83 12.42 9.38 -0.53
N PHE A 84 13.74 9.16 -0.51
CA PHE A 84 14.33 7.97 0.08
C PHE A 84 14.00 7.88 1.58
N ALA A 85 14.29 8.93 2.35
CA ALA A 85 14.02 8.95 3.79
C ALA A 85 12.52 8.77 4.10
N ALA A 86 11.64 9.49 3.39
CA ALA A 86 10.20 9.39 3.56
C ALA A 86 9.66 8.00 3.16
N GLY A 87 10.15 7.45 2.04
CA GLY A 87 9.79 6.11 1.57
C GLY A 87 10.22 5.02 2.55
N THR A 88 11.45 5.11 3.08
CA THR A 88 11.93 4.22 4.13
C THR A 88 11.04 4.31 5.37
N ALA A 89 10.80 5.52 5.88
CA ALA A 89 9.94 5.73 7.06
C ALA A 89 8.52 5.16 6.85
N PHE A 90 7.94 5.38 5.67
CA PHE A 90 6.64 4.83 5.30
C PHE A 90 6.63 3.30 5.26
N ILE A 91 7.65 2.66 4.70
CA ILE A 91 7.78 1.20 4.69
C ILE A 91 7.88 0.66 6.13
N PHE A 92 8.70 1.26 6.99
CA PHE A 92 8.80 0.85 8.39
C PHE A 92 7.46 1.00 9.12
N ALA A 93 6.81 2.16 9.01
CA ALA A 93 5.53 2.42 9.66
C ALA A 93 4.42 1.48 9.17
N SER A 94 4.31 1.27 7.86
CA SER A 94 3.32 0.35 7.28
C SER A 94 3.54 -1.09 7.73
N ASN A 95 4.79 -1.57 7.78
CA ASN A 95 5.07 -2.92 8.29
C ASN A 95 4.74 -3.06 9.78
N ILE A 96 4.98 -2.03 10.58
CA ILE A 96 4.56 -2.00 11.99
C ILE A 96 3.05 -2.15 12.09
N VAL A 97 2.30 -1.33 11.36
CA VAL A 97 0.82 -1.32 11.40
C VAL A 97 0.21 -2.62 10.88
N ILE A 98 0.77 -3.17 9.80
CA ILE A 98 0.20 -4.34 9.11
C ILE A 98 0.64 -5.65 9.75
N ARG A 99 1.94 -5.80 10.06
CA ARG A 99 2.52 -7.10 10.41
C ARG A 99 2.58 -7.38 11.90
N ILE A 100 2.68 -6.36 12.75
CA ILE A 100 2.80 -6.57 14.21
C ILE A 100 1.48 -7.08 14.81
N PRO A 101 0.31 -6.49 14.51
CA PRO A 101 -0.95 -7.00 15.03
C PRO A 101 -1.23 -8.45 14.59
N GLY A 102 -0.90 -8.78 13.34
CA GLY A 102 -1.06 -10.13 12.80
C GLY A 102 -0.17 -11.19 13.50
N LYS A 103 1.02 -10.81 13.96
CA LYS A 103 1.91 -11.71 14.71
C LYS A 103 1.53 -11.85 16.19
N LEU A 104 0.95 -10.81 16.78
CA LEU A 104 0.50 -10.84 18.19
C LEU A 104 -0.81 -11.61 18.38
N LEU A 105 -1.63 -11.72 17.33
CA LEU A 105 -2.94 -12.39 17.36
C LEU A 105 -2.92 -13.83 16.84
N ALA A 106 -1.78 -14.34 16.39
CA ALA A 106 -1.65 -15.73 15.96
C ALA A 106 -1.47 -16.65 17.18
N PRO A 107 -2.35 -17.65 17.40
CA PRO A 107 -2.13 -18.68 18.41
C PRO A 107 -0.83 -19.44 18.07
N ARG A 108 -0.01 -19.69 19.10
CA ARG A 108 1.22 -20.50 18.99
C ARG A 108 0.91 -21.97 18.77
#